data_AF-A6G490-F1
#
_entry.id   AF-A6G490-F1
#
_cell.length_a   1.000
_cell.length_b   1.000
_cell.length_c   1.000
_cell.angle_alpha   90.00
_cell.angle_beta   90.00
_cell.angle_gamma   90.00
#
_symmetry.space_group_name_H-M   'P 1'
#
loop_
_entity.id
_entity.type
_entity.pdbx_description
1 polymer ?
#
loop_
_entity_poly.entity_id
_entity_poly.type
_entity_poly.pdbx_seq_one_letter_code
_entity_poly.pdbx_strand_id
1 'polypeptide(L)'
;MGPPQASQGRVWPTRRRLVGGALLGLLTLALTLTPGRAPATIAEQRARLPPPAACDDPVAGVWQSHSFNTMYQEWGRFTLTIRRTEGSGEDKGSGELEGEIVNESWYGPKTEVNRGPCQGRLQYIVSMNAKGRYQADTSTVEFDAINWRMEDPLCAVTSAFGYNLDRFSGVIDHEIQEFQSVNNDGGRYIDVPTVFRRISCDDSEDVHPRVAVVPPPFYPPEEEQGCGFR
;
A
#
# COMPACT_ATOMS: atom_id res chain seq x y z
N MET A 1 5.02 37.76 92.25
CA MET A 1 6.04 37.46 91.23
C MET A 1 5.36 36.67 90.13
N GLY A 2 5.11 37.31 88.99
CA GLY A 2 4.25 36.77 87.93
C GLY A 2 4.99 35.83 86.98
N PRO A 3 4.28 34.88 86.35
CA PRO A 3 4.87 33.92 85.42
C PRO A 3 5.29 34.57 84.09
N PRO A 4 6.24 33.97 83.35
CA PRO A 4 6.71 34.49 82.08
C PRO A 4 5.64 34.37 80.99
N GLN A 5 5.45 35.44 80.22
CA GLN A 5 4.54 35.50 79.08
C GLN A 5 5.08 34.69 77.90
N ALA A 6 4.24 33.80 77.37
CA ALA A 6 4.51 33.04 76.15
C ALA A 6 4.46 33.95 74.92
N SER A 7 5.53 33.94 74.12
CA SER A 7 5.63 34.65 72.85
C SER A 7 4.79 33.95 71.78
N GLN A 8 3.83 34.70 71.22
CA GLN A 8 3.00 34.23 70.10
C GLN A 8 3.83 34.23 68.80
N GLY A 9 4.14 33.04 68.30
CA GLY A 9 4.78 32.82 67.01
C GLY A 9 3.87 33.22 65.85
N ARG A 10 4.32 34.17 65.03
CA ARG A 10 3.63 34.66 63.84
C ARG A 10 3.72 33.60 62.73
N VAL A 11 2.62 32.88 62.45
CA VAL A 11 2.53 31.90 61.35
C VAL A 11 2.35 32.65 60.03
N TRP A 12 3.33 32.53 59.13
CA TRP A 12 3.26 33.13 57.78
C TRP A 12 2.38 32.26 56.87
N PRO A 13 1.40 32.84 56.14
CA PRO A 13 0.57 32.08 55.22
C PRO A 13 1.39 31.60 54.01
N THR A 14 1.36 30.30 53.79
CA THR A 14 2.02 29.53 52.72
C THR A 14 1.41 29.83 51.34
N ARG A 15 1.76 30.98 50.75
CA ARG A 15 1.39 31.35 49.36
C ARG A 15 2.05 30.49 48.26
N ARG A 16 2.91 29.52 48.60
CA ARG A 16 3.66 28.70 47.63
C ARG A 16 2.88 27.52 47.02
N ARG A 17 1.68 27.18 47.52
CA ARG A 17 0.94 25.98 47.06
C ARG A 17 0.06 26.19 45.83
N LEU A 18 -0.27 27.43 45.46
CA LEU A 18 -1.18 27.70 44.33
C LEU A 18 -0.49 27.72 42.96
N VAL A 19 0.82 28.01 42.90
CA VAL A 19 1.55 28.11 41.62
C VAL A 19 1.89 26.72 41.05
N GLY A 20 2.14 25.72 41.91
CA GLY A 20 2.49 24.36 41.46
C GLY A 20 1.34 23.63 40.76
N GLY A 21 0.09 23.84 41.19
CA GLY A 21 -1.07 23.20 40.57
C GLY A 21 -1.37 23.71 39.17
N ALA A 22 -1.21 25.01 38.92
CA ALA A 22 -1.46 25.61 37.60
C ALA A 22 -0.44 25.15 36.54
N LEU A 23 0.84 25.01 36.91
CA LEU A 23 1.88 24.51 36.02
C LEU A 23 1.69 23.02 35.66
N LEU A 24 1.29 22.18 36.63
CA LEU A 24 1.01 20.77 36.35
C LEU A 24 -0.19 20.63 35.40
N GLY A 25 -1.27 21.39 35.66
CA GLY A 25 -2.48 21.39 34.83
C GLY A 25 -2.22 21.78 33.38
N LEU A 26 -1.44 22.85 33.17
CA LEU A 26 -1.02 23.28 31.83
C LEU A 26 -0.13 22.26 31.11
N LEU A 27 0.76 21.57 31.84
CA LEU A 27 1.62 20.54 31.25
C LEU A 27 0.81 19.31 30.83
N THR A 28 -0.14 18.84 31.65
CA THR A 28 -1.06 17.76 31.26
C THR A 28 -1.94 18.15 30.08
N LEU A 29 -2.48 19.38 30.04
CA LEU A 29 -3.31 19.83 28.94
C LEU A 29 -2.50 19.92 27.63
N ALA A 30 -1.27 20.44 27.70
CA ALA A 30 -0.36 20.51 26.56
C ALA A 30 0.03 19.12 26.03
N LEU A 31 0.25 18.14 26.90
CA LEU A 31 0.57 16.76 26.51
C LEU A 31 -0.65 15.98 25.96
N THR A 32 -1.87 16.34 26.35
CA THR A 32 -3.10 15.74 25.76
C THR A 32 -3.51 16.37 24.44
N LEU A 33 -3.06 17.59 24.14
CA LEU A 33 -3.43 18.34 22.94
C LEU A 33 -2.37 18.30 21.83
N THR A 34 -1.24 17.61 22.02
CA THR A 34 -0.35 17.32 20.89
C THR A 34 -1.10 16.40 19.94
N PRO A 35 -1.47 16.86 18.72
CA PRO A 35 -2.05 15.97 17.73
C PRO A 35 -1.02 14.87 17.50
N GLY A 36 -1.38 13.64 17.88
CA GLY A 36 -0.54 12.48 17.60
C GLY A 36 -0.24 12.49 16.11
N ARG A 37 1.03 12.25 15.74
CA ARG A 37 1.38 11.88 14.36
C ARG A 37 0.75 10.52 14.11
N ALA A 38 -0.57 10.51 13.88
CA ALA A 38 -1.29 9.31 13.59
C ALA A 38 -0.75 8.76 12.26
N PRO A 39 -0.55 7.44 12.14
CA PRO A 39 -0.25 6.82 10.86
C PRO A 39 -1.31 7.25 9.82
N ALA A 40 -0.94 7.24 8.53
CA ALA A 40 -1.84 7.64 7.45
C ALA A 40 -3.19 6.91 7.61
N THR A 41 -4.24 7.68 7.92
CA THR A 41 -5.53 7.08 8.26
C THR A 41 -6.09 6.33 7.06
N ILE A 42 -6.87 5.28 7.31
CA ILE A 42 -7.57 4.53 6.26
C ILE A 42 -8.37 5.49 5.35
N ALA A 43 -9.04 6.48 5.94
CA ALA A 43 -9.78 7.50 5.19
C ALA A 43 -8.89 8.31 4.23
N GLU A 44 -7.66 8.67 4.65
CA GLU A 44 -6.72 9.33 3.76
C GLU A 44 -6.27 8.41 2.61
N GLN A 45 -6.03 7.12 2.86
CA GLN A 45 -5.66 6.17 1.80
C GLN A 45 -6.80 6.05 0.78
N ARG A 46 -8.03 5.85 1.25
CA ARG A 46 -9.25 5.76 0.41
C ARG A 46 -9.47 6.96 -0.49
N ALA A 47 -9.20 8.17 0.00
CA ALA A 47 -9.38 9.41 -0.75
C ALA A 47 -8.43 9.55 -1.95
N ARG A 48 -7.34 8.77 -1.98
CA ARG A 48 -6.34 8.78 -3.06
C ARG A 48 -6.54 7.68 -4.10
N LEU A 49 -7.46 6.74 -3.84
CA LEU A 49 -7.71 5.62 -4.72
C LEU A 49 -8.82 5.96 -5.73
N PRO A 50 -8.76 5.40 -6.95
CA PRO A 50 -9.86 5.49 -7.92
C PRO A 50 -11.20 4.99 -7.34
N PRO A 51 -12.32 5.24 -8.04
CA PRO A 51 -13.59 4.59 -7.70
C PRO A 51 -13.47 3.05 -7.73
N PRO A 52 -14.24 2.33 -6.89
CA PRO A 52 -14.22 0.88 -6.89
C PRO A 52 -14.85 0.29 -8.16
N ALA A 53 -14.26 -0.78 -8.68
CA ALA A 53 -14.86 -1.61 -9.73
C ALA A 53 -15.76 -2.69 -9.10
N ALA A 54 -16.96 -2.88 -9.68
CA ALA A 54 -17.88 -3.94 -9.28
C ALA A 54 -17.66 -5.15 -10.21
N CYS A 55 -17.24 -6.27 -9.62
CA CYS A 55 -16.86 -7.48 -10.37
C CYS A 55 -17.68 -8.69 -9.91
N ASP A 56 -17.91 -9.62 -10.82
CA ASP A 56 -18.67 -10.83 -10.52
C ASP A 56 -17.87 -11.85 -9.69
N ASP A 57 -16.54 -11.79 -9.75
CA ASP A 57 -15.68 -12.59 -8.88
C ASP A 57 -15.45 -11.86 -7.55
N PRO A 58 -15.60 -12.51 -6.39
CA PRO A 58 -15.43 -11.83 -5.10
C PRO A 58 -13.97 -11.45 -4.80
N VAL A 59 -12.95 -11.97 -5.50
CA VAL A 59 -11.54 -11.73 -5.18
C VAL A 59 -10.68 -11.38 -6.39
N ALA A 60 -10.95 -11.97 -7.57
CA ALA A 60 -10.14 -11.74 -8.75
C ALA A 60 -10.28 -10.31 -9.29
N GLY A 61 -9.16 -9.72 -9.72
CA GLY A 61 -9.11 -8.38 -10.27
C GLY A 61 -7.83 -7.63 -9.90
N VAL A 62 -7.84 -6.34 -10.22
CA VAL A 62 -6.72 -5.43 -9.95
C VAL A 62 -7.06 -4.59 -8.73
N TRP A 63 -6.22 -4.68 -7.70
CA TRP A 63 -6.38 -4.02 -6.42
C TRP A 63 -5.24 -3.03 -6.21
N GLN A 64 -5.54 -1.78 -5.87
CA GLN A 64 -4.53 -0.75 -5.68
C GLN A 64 -4.58 -0.16 -4.28
N SER A 65 -3.41 0.01 -3.66
CA SER A 65 -3.21 0.82 -2.46
C SER A 65 -2.34 2.03 -2.78
N HIS A 66 -2.44 3.06 -1.95
CA HIS A 66 -1.63 4.26 -2.09
C HIS A 66 -1.48 4.96 -0.74
N SER A 67 -0.29 4.87 -0.16
CA SER A 67 -0.05 5.33 1.21
C SER A 67 1.26 6.09 1.35
N PHE A 68 1.31 6.94 2.39
CA PHE A 68 2.50 7.69 2.75
C PHE A 68 3.03 7.19 4.10
N ASN A 69 4.27 6.69 4.10
CA ASN A 69 5.00 6.34 5.28
C ASN A 69 5.69 7.59 5.87
N THR A 70 5.11 8.12 6.95
CA THR A 70 5.63 9.32 7.61
C THR A 70 7.01 9.14 8.25
N MET A 71 7.38 7.92 8.63
CA MET A 71 8.65 7.62 9.28
C MET A 71 9.82 7.71 8.28
N TYR A 72 9.62 7.18 7.07
CA TYR A 72 10.64 7.16 6.02
C TYR A 72 10.50 8.28 4.99
N GLN A 73 9.45 9.11 5.09
CA GLN A 73 9.09 10.10 4.08
C GLN A 73 8.98 9.48 2.69
N GLU A 74 8.31 8.33 2.64
CA GLU A 74 8.20 7.48 1.47
C GLU A 74 6.73 7.35 1.08
N TRP A 75 6.48 7.43 -0.21
CA TRP A 75 5.24 7.00 -0.81
C TRP A 75 5.38 5.57 -1.32
N GLY A 76 4.37 4.77 -1.08
CA GLY A 76 4.22 3.43 -1.64
C GLY A 76 2.88 3.30 -2.34
N ARG A 77 2.91 2.79 -3.56
CA ARG A 77 1.73 2.38 -4.32
C ARG A 77 1.89 0.92 -4.70
N PHE A 78 1.08 0.08 -4.08
CA PHE A 78 1.01 -1.33 -4.46
C PHE A 78 -0.14 -1.57 -5.40
N THR A 79 0.09 -2.39 -6.43
CA THR A 79 -0.95 -2.93 -7.30
C THR A 79 -0.87 -4.45 -7.24
N LEU A 80 -1.95 -5.09 -6.79
CA LEU A 80 -2.12 -6.54 -6.81
C LEU A 80 -2.96 -6.90 -8.02
N THR A 81 -2.43 -7.71 -8.91
CA THR A 81 -3.23 -8.38 -9.93
C THR A 81 -3.49 -9.79 -9.42
N ILE A 82 -4.72 -10.08 -8.99
CA ILE A 82 -5.11 -11.35 -8.39
C ILE A 82 -5.98 -12.12 -9.38
N ARG A 83 -5.61 -13.38 -9.63
CA ARG A 83 -6.36 -14.33 -10.45
C ARG A 83 -6.60 -15.61 -9.66
N ARG A 84 -7.64 -16.33 -10.04
CA ARG A 84 -7.86 -17.70 -9.55
C ARG A 84 -6.95 -18.65 -10.31
N THR A 85 -6.40 -19.65 -9.62
CA THR A 85 -5.70 -20.72 -10.33
C THR A 85 -6.70 -21.59 -11.10
N GLU A 86 -6.26 -22.23 -12.18
CA GLU A 86 -7.09 -23.21 -12.90
C GLU A 86 -7.70 -24.25 -11.93
N GLY A 87 -8.97 -24.57 -12.14
CA GLY A 87 -9.73 -25.52 -11.31
C GLY A 87 -10.24 -24.97 -9.97
N SER A 88 -9.84 -23.76 -9.55
CA SER A 88 -10.35 -23.11 -8.32
C SER A 88 -11.51 -22.12 -8.56
N GLY A 89 -11.89 -21.94 -9.83
CA GLY A 89 -12.82 -20.91 -10.29
C GLY A 89 -14.24 -21.35 -10.63
N GLU A 90 -14.53 -22.66 -10.72
CA GLU A 90 -15.85 -23.12 -11.19
C GLU A 90 -17.00 -22.66 -10.27
N ASP A 91 -16.78 -22.59 -8.95
CA ASP A 91 -17.83 -22.22 -7.99
C ASP A 91 -17.62 -20.83 -7.33
N LYS A 92 -16.64 -20.03 -7.77
CA LYS A 92 -16.27 -18.72 -7.18
C LYS A 92 -16.08 -18.71 -5.65
N GLY A 93 -16.00 -19.87 -5.02
CA GLY A 93 -15.87 -20.07 -3.59
C GLY A 93 -14.44 -19.88 -3.10
N SER A 94 -14.07 -20.59 -2.04
CA SER A 94 -12.69 -20.65 -1.56
C SER A 94 -11.78 -21.29 -2.62
N GLY A 95 -10.53 -20.85 -2.70
CA GLY A 95 -9.62 -21.36 -3.72
C GLY A 95 -8.21 -20.77 -3.65
N GLU A 96 -7.32 -21.37 -4.41
CA GLU A 96 -5.96 -20.87 -4.59
C GLU A 96 -5.94 -19.67 -5.53
N LEU A 97 -5.01 -18.76 -5.28
CA LEU A 97 -4.82 -17.53 -6.02
C LEU A 97 -3.41 -17.49 -6.60
N GLU A 98 -3.27 -16.82 -7.74
CA GLU A 98 -1.98 -16.46 -8.31
C GLU A 98 -2.02 -15.04 -8.87
N GLY A 99 -0.83 -14.48 -9.12
CA GLY A 99 -0.74 -13.22 -9.82
C GLY A 99 0.55 -12.46 -9.53
N GLU A 100 0.43 -11.14 -9.44
CA GLU A 100 1.57 -10.23 -9.35
C GLU A 100 1.31 -9.11 -8.34
N ILE A 101 2.36 -8.71 -7.63
CA ILE A 101 2.40 -7.51 -6.79
C ILE A 101 3.42 -6.56 -7.41
N VAL A 102 2.98 -5.35 -7.77
CA VAL A 102 3.86 -4.28 -8.23
C VAL A 102 3.91 -3.20 -7.17
N ASN A 103 5.12 -2.82 -6.75
CA ASN A 103 5.35 -1.69 -5.85
C ASN A 103 6.08 -0.57 -6.60
N GLU A 104 5.41 0.58 -6.71
CA GLU A 104 6.04 1.86 -7.05
C GLU A 104 6.33 2.63 -5.76
N SER A 105 7.60 2.89 -5.48
CA SER A 105 8.03 3.61 -4.27
C SER A 105 8.89 4.82 -4.61
N TRP A 106 8.69 5.91 -3.87
CA TRP A 106 9.52 7.12 -3.99
C TRP A 106 9.60 7.89 -2.69
N TYR A 107 10.76 8.48 -2.43
CA TYR A 107 10.93 9.41 -1.32
C TYR A 107 10.46 10.82 -1.70
N GLY A 108 9.65 11.43 -0.83
CA GLY A 108 9.10 12.77 -1.06
C GLY A 108 8.28 13.32 0.11
N PRO A 109 7.93 14.61 0.09
CA PRO A 109 7.03 15.19 1.07
C PRO A 109 5.60 14.59 0.94
N LYS A 110 4.81 14.66 2.02
CA LYS A 110 3.38 14.24 2.04
C LYS A 110 2.49 14.99 1.04
N THR A 111 2.99 16.06 0.41
CA THR A 111 2.27 16.79 -0.65
C THR A 111 2.54 16.23 -2.05
N GLU A 112 3.58 15.41 -2.24
CA GLU A 112 3.98 14.83 -3.53
C GLU A 112 3.27 13.48 -3.77
N VAL A 113 1.94 13.54 -3.86
CA VAL A 113 1.06 12.35 -3.98
C VAL A 113 1.32 11.55 -5.25
N ASN A 114 1.83 12.20 -6.31
CA ASN A 114 2.27 11.51 -7.51
C ASN A 114 3.78 11.68 -7.60
N ARG A 115 4.45 10.60 -8.02
CA ARG A 115 5.89 10.63 -8.28
C ARG A 115 6.22 11.75 -9.27
N GLY A 116 7.04 12.69 -8.82
CA GLY A 116 7.64 13.71 -9.67
C GLY A 116 8.85 13.19 -10.45
N PRO A 117 9.56 14.06 -11.19
CA PRO A 117 10.82 13.68 -11.83
C PRO A 117 11.87 13.24 -10.80
N CYS A 118 12.90 12.51 -11.25
CA CYS A 118 14.03 12.13 -10.41
C CYS A 118 14.77 13.37 -9.90
N GLN A 119 14.86 13.52 -8.58
CA GLN A 119 15.55 14.61 -7.88
C GLN A 119 16.70 14.09 -7.00
N GLY A 120 17.34 12.99 -7.41
CA GLY A 120 18.41 12.34 -6.63
C GLY A 120 17.95 11.61 -5.36
N ARG A 121 16.62 11.47 -5.16
CA ARG A 121 16.01 10.69 -4.08
C ARG A 121 15.65 9.30 -4.58
N LEU A 122 15.60 8.31 -3.68
CA LEU A 122 15.24 6.94 -4.06
C LEU A 122 13.87 6.89 -4.72
N GLN A 123 13.81 6.33 -5.92
CA GLN A 123 12.58 6.01 -6.66
C GLN A 123 12.80 4.69 -7.40
N TYR A 124 11.85 3.77 -7.34
CA TYR A 124 11.93 2.49 -8.02
C TYR A 124 10.56 1.87 -8.27
N ILE A 125 10.53 0.94 -9.22
CA ILE A 125 9.42 0.02 -9.44
C ILE A 125 9.95 -1.40 -9.36
N VAL A 126 9.35 -2.20 -8.49
CA VAL A 126 9.61 -3.65 -8.39
C VAL A 126 8.33 -4.42 -8.66
N SER A 127 8.48 -5.58 -9.28
CA SER A 127 7.40 -6.55 -9.44
C SER A 127 7.74 -7.83 -8.69
N MET A 128 6.69 -8.54 -8.27
CA MET A 128 6.79 -9.79 -7.56
C MET A 128 5.73 -10.75 -8.05
N ASN A 129 6.13 -11.95 -8.47
CA ASN A 129 5.17 -13.03 -8.66
C ASN A 129 4.61 -13.42 -7.30
N ALA A 130 3.30 -13.67 -7.22
CA ALA A 130 2.63 -13.96 -5.96
C ALA A 130 1.66 -15.15 -6.08
N LYS A 131 1.45 -15.81 -4.94
CA LYS A 131 0.44 -16.84 -4.75
C LYS A 131 -0.31 -16.59 -3.46
N GLY A 132 -1.49 -17.16 -3.36
CA GLY A 132 -2.31 -16.94 -2.20
C GLY A 132 -3.49 -17.89 -2.12
N ARG A 133 -4.38 -17.57 -1.19
CA ARG A 133 -5.64 -18.29 -1.01
C ARG A 133 -6.75 -17.32 -0.62
N TYR A 134 -7.95 -17.62 -1.09
CA TYR A 134 -9.18 -16.96 -0.68
C TYR A 134 -10.06 -17.94 0.09
N GLN A 135 -10.61 -17.48 1.21
CA GLN A 135 -11.57 -18.23 2.03
C GLN A 135 -12.93 -17.50 1.99
N ALA A 136 -13.89 -18.04 1.25
CA ALA A 136 -15.16 -17.35 0.95
C ALA A 136 -16.07 -17.19 2.18
N ASP A 137 -16.00 -18.10 3.14
CA ASP A 137 -16.77 -18.08 4.38
C ASP A 137 -16.40 -16.89 5.29
N THR A 138 -15.13 -16.51 5.29
CA THR A 138 -14.58 -15.41 6.09
C THR A 138 -14.21 -14.18 5.27
N SER A 139 -14.30 -14.28 3.94
CA SER A 139 -13.75 -13.30 2.99
C SER A 139 -12.27 -12.98 3.24
N THR A 140 -11.52 -13.95 3.77
CA THR A 140 -10.10 -13.78 4.10
C THR A 140 -9.24 -14.03 2.86
N VAL A 141 -8.25 -13.18 2.65
CA VAL A 141 -7.22 -13.33 1.61
C VAL A 141 -5.85 -13.40 2.28
N GLU A 142 -5.03 -14.33 1.81
CA GLU A 142 -3.58 -14.33 2.01
C GLU A 142 -2.93 -14.29 0.62
N PHE A 143 -1.99 -13.37 0.39
CA PHE A 143 -1.36 -13.16 -0.91
C PHE A 143 0.11 -12.77 -0.73
N ASP A 144 0.99 -13.72 -1.05
CA ASP A 144 2.40 -13.70 -0.70
C ASP A 144 3.27 -13.64 -1.96
N ALA A 145 4.21 -12.70 -1.98
CA ALA A 145 5.26 -12.65 -2.99
C ALA A 145 6.22 -13.84 -2.86
N ILE A 146 6.61 -14.41 -3.99
CA ILE A 146 7.49 -15.61 -4.10
C ILE A 146 8.91 -15.20 -4.49
N ASN A 147 9.01 -14.26 -5.42
CA ASN A 147 10.25 -13.71 -5.93
C ASN A 147 10.00 -12.26 -6.34
N TRP A 148 11.06 -11.47 -6.46
CA TRP A 148 10.98 -10.09 -6.92
C TRP A 148 11.98 -9.85 -8.05
N ARG A 149 11.68 -8.85 -8.88
CA ARG A 149 12.63 -8.27 -9.82
C ARG A 149 12.48 -6.75 -9.85
N MET A 150 13.59 -6.08 -10.15
CA MET A 150 13.58 -4.64 -10.44
C MET A 150 13.01 -4.46 -11.85
N GLU A 151 11.91 -3.71 -11.96
CA GLU A 151 11.37 -3.32 -13.27
C GLU A 151 12.03 -2.04 -13.75
N ASP A 152 12.10 -1.02 -12.88
CA ASP A 152 12.69 0.27 -13.24
C ASP A 152 13.45 0.90 -12.05
N PRO A 153 14.79 0.99 -12.10
CA PRO A 153 15.61 1.65 -11.10
C PRO A 153 15.66 3.17 -11.34
N LEU A 154 14.50 3.81 -11.27
CA LEU A 154 14.25 5.19 -11.70
C LEU A 154 15.25 6.22 -11.15
N CYS A 155 15.57 6.19 -9.84
CA CYS A 155 16.39 7.22 -9.21
C CYS A 155 17.09 6.73 -7.94
N ALA A 156 18.38 7.06 -7.81
CA ALA A 156 19.22 6.77 -6.65
C ALA A 156 19.21 5.29 -6.18
N VAL A 157 18.89 4.36 -7.08
CA VAL A 157 19.05 2.92 -6.88
C VAL A 157 20.52 2.56 -7.13
N THR A 158 21.10 1.76 -6.24
CA THR A 158 22.50 1.32 -6.33
C THR A 158 22.57 -0.18 -6.60
N SER A 159 23.75 -0.69 -6.97
CA SER A 159 23.97 -2.13 -7.19
C SER A 159 23.79 -2.98 -5.92
N ALA A 160 23.79 -2.37 -4.73
CA ALA A 160 23.54 -3.04 -3.46
C ALA A 160 22.06 -3.01 -3.04
N PHE A 161 21.16 -2.53 -3.91
CA PHE A 161 19.73 -2.49 -3.60
C PHE A 161 19.18 -3.91 -3.42
N GLY A 162 18.47 -4.10 -2.32
CA GLY A 162 17.72 -5.31 -2.01
C GLY A 162 16.28 -4.95 -1.68
N TYR A 163 15.38 -5.92 -1.87
CA TYR A 163 13.96 -5.77 -1.62
C TYR A 163 13.44 -6.98 -0.82
N ASN A 164 12.56 -6.72 0.14
CA ASN A 164 11.91 -7.76 0.95
C ASN A 164 10.57 -8.13 0.30
N LEU A 165 10.25 -9.42 0.25
CA LEU A 165 9.01 -9.89 -0.36
C LEU A 165 7.79 -9.51 0.49
N ASP A 166 6.88 -8.74 -0.11
CA ASP A 166 5.64 -8.32 0.54
C ASP A 166 4.68 -9.50 0.71
N ARG A 167 3.95 -9.49 1.84
CA ARG A 167 2.96 -10.51 2.18
C ARG A 167 1.73 -9.81 2.74
N PHE A 168 0.63 -9.91 2.02
CA PHE A 168 -0.61 -9.26 2.40
C PHE A 168 -1.61 -10.28 2.90
N SER A 169 -2.10 -10.09 4.12
CA SER A 169 -3.18 -10.90 4.69
C SER A 169 -4.26 -10.02 5.28
N GLY A 170 -5.53 -10.41 5.14
CA GLY A 170 -6.64 -9.59 5.63
C GLY A 170 -8.00 -10.04 5.10
N VAL A 171 -8.97 -9.12 5.12
CA VAL A 171 -10.37 -9.41 4.76
C VAL A 171 -10.83 -8.46 3.65
N ILE A 172 -11.59 -8.99 2.70
CA ILE A 172 -12.30 -8.20 1.69
C ILE A 172 -13.68 -7.80 2.22
N ASP A 173 -13.94 -6.50 2.18
CA ASP A 173 -15.29 -5.95 2.28
C ASP A 173 -15.87 -5.80 0.87
N HIS A 174 -16.83 -6.68 0.53
CA HIS A 174 -17.46 -6.74 -0.80
C HIS A 174 -18.43 -5.59 -1.04
N GLU A 175 -18.95 -4.93 -0.01
CA GLU A 175 -19.91 -3.82 -0.19
C GLU A 175 -19.20 -2.58 -0.74
N ILE A 176 -17.98 -2.33 -0.27
CA ILE A 176 -17.17 -1.17 -0.67
C ILE A 176 -15.98 -1.54 -1.58
N GLN A 177 -15.81 -2.83 -1.89
CA GLN A 177 -14.74 -3.38 -2.73
C GLN A 177 -13.35 -2.99 -2.22
N GLU A 178 -13.13 -3.19 -0.92
CA GLU A 178 -11.87 -2.90 -0.26
C GLU A 178 -11.26 -4.12 0.42
N PHE A 179 -9.98 -4.35 0.18
CA PHE A 179 -9.19 -5.35 0.89
C PHE A 179 -8.45 -4.65 2.04
N GLN A 180 -8.93 -4.89 3.26
CA GLN A 180 -8.33 -4.38 4.50
C GLN A 180 -7.26 -5.38 4.94
N SER A 181 -5.99 -5.05 4.72
CA SER A 181 -4.88 -5.99 4.90
C SER A 181 -3.77 -5.46 5.80
N VAL A 182 -2.87 -6.37 6.14
CA VAL A 182 -1.62 -6.10 6.82
C VAL A 182 -0.50 -6.59 5.92
N ASN A 183 0.47 -5.71 5.63
CA ASN A 183 1.72 -6.10 4.99
C ASN A 183 2.71 -6.61 6.04
N ASN A 184 3.37 -7.73 5.75
CA ASN A 184 4.46 -8.24 6.55
C ASN A 184 5.65 -8.65 5.65
N ASP A 185 6.46 -7.67 5.25
CA ASP A 185 7.64 -7.89 4.41
C ASP A 185 8.84 -8.52 5.17
N GLY A 186 8.79 -8.55 6.50
CA GLY A 186 9.91 -8.97 7.35
C GLY A 186 11.06 -7.94 7.44
N GLY A 187 10.85 -6.74 6.92
CA GLY A 187 11.81 -5.64 6.84
C GLY A 187 11.28 -4.34 7.45
N ARG A 188 11.00 -3.33 6.59
CA ARG A 188 10.52 -2.02 7.06
C ARG A 188 9.01 -1.96 7.23
N TYR A 189 8.30 -2.88 6.58
CA TYR A 189 6.85 -2.95 6.53
C TYR A 189 6.37 -4.22 7.25
N ILE A 190 6.76 -4.37 8.52
CA ILE A 190 6.30 -5.44 9.41
C ILE A 190 5.00 -5.00 10.08
N ASP A 191 3.95 -5.79 9.88
CA ASP A 191 2.61 -5.58 10.42
C ASP A 191 2.02 -4.19 10.09
N VAL A 192 2.25 -3.69 8.87
CA VAL A 192 1.79 -2.38 8.43
C VAL A 192 0.39 -2.48 7.79
N PRO A 193 -0.64 -1.84 8.38
CA PRO A 193 -1.98 -1.82 7.78
C PRO A 193 -1.97 -1.16 6.40
N THR A 194 -2.53 -1.85 5.42
CA THR A 194 -2.59 -1.43 4.02
C THR A 194 -4.01 -1.64 3.50
N VAL A 195 -4.59 -0.62 2.86
CA VAL A 195 -5.93 -0.72 2.29
C VAL A 195 -5.82 -0.69 0.78
N PHE A 196 -6.36 -1.73 0.15
CA PHE A 196 -6.49 -1.79 -1.28
C PHE A 196 -7.94 -1.57 -1.68
N ARG A 197 -8.14 -0.94 -2.84
CA ARG A 197 -9.43 -0.87 -3.52
C ARG A 197 -9.35 -1.59 -4.85
N ARG A 198 -10.38 -2.34 -5.19
CA ARG A 198 -10.48 -2.95 -6.53
C ARG A 198 -10.70 -1.86 -7.57
N ILE A 199 -9.79 -1.69 -8.51
CA ILE A 199 -9.85 -0.67 -9.56
C ILE A 199 -10.24 -1.22 -10.93
N SER A 200 -10.14 -2.53 -11.12
CA SER A 200 -10.54 -3.23 -12.35
C SER A 200 -10.92 -4.68 -12.04
N CYS A 201 -11.81 -5.24 -12.85
CA CYS A 201 -12.06 -6.67 -12.85
C CYS A 201 -10.94 -7.40 -13.59
N ASP A 202 -10.82 -8.71 -13.32
CA ASP A 202 -9.95 -9.57 -14.11
C ASP A 202 -10.67 -9.83 -15.44
N ASP A 203 -10.50 -8.89 -16.38
CA ASP A 203 -11.10 -8.95 -17.71
C ASP A 203 -10.35 -9.93 -18.63
N SER A 204 -9.59 -10.87 -18.06
CA SER A 204 -9.18 -12.07 -18.79
C SER A 204 -10.41 -12.97 -18.99
N GLU A 205 -11.39 -12.48 -19.75
CA GLU A 205 -12.05 -13.40 -20.67
C GLU A 205 -10.92 -14.05 -21.46
N ASP A 206 -10.91 -15.39 -21.48
CA ASP A 206 -10.04 -16.17 -22.36
C ASP A 206 -9.86 -15.39 -23.66
N VAL A 207 -8.64 -14.94 -23.93
CA VAL A 207 -8.33 -14.39 -25.25
C VAL A 207 -8.46 -15.57 -26.19
N HIS A 208 -9.69 -15.88 -26.62
CA HIS A 208 -9.95 -16.73 -27.76
C HIS A 208 -9.00 -16.21 -28.83
N PRO A 209 -8.13 -17.06 -29.40
CA PRO A 209 -7.10 -16.60 -30.31
C PRO A 209 -7.82 -15.79 -31.38
N ARG A 210 -7.62 -14.46 -31.33
CA ARG A 210 -8.15 -13.59 -32.37
C ARG A 210 -7.44 -14.09 -33.60
N VAL A 211 -8.18 -14.79 -34.47
CA VAL A 211 -7.66 -15.23 -35.76
C VAL A 211 -7.17 -13.95 -36.41
N ALA A 212 -5.85 -13.76 -36.41
CA ALA A 212 -5.22 -12.65 -37.08
C ALA A 212 -5.41 -12.95 -38.56
N VAL A 213 -6.51 -12.45 -39.12
CA VAL A 213 -6.68 -12.40 -40.56
C VAL A 213 -5.63 -11.40 -41.03
N VAL A 214 -4.45 -11.93 -41.38
CA VAL A 214 -3.41 -11.15 -42.03
C VAL A 214 -4.09 -10.57 -43.29
N PRO A 215 -4.19 -9.23 -43.41
CA PRO A 215 -4.73 -8.64 -44.62
C PRO A 215 -3.94 -9.19 -45.81
N PRO A 216 -4.61 -9.55 -46.92
CA PRO A 216 -3.88 -9.97 -48.11
C PRO A 216 -2.84 -8.90 -48.45
N PRO A 217 -1.63 -9.30 -48.88
CA PRO A 217 -0.58 -8.34 -49.19
C PRO A 217 -1.10 -7.34 -50.23
N PHE A 218 -0.89 -6.05 -49.97
CA PHE A 218 -1.30 -4.98 -50.88
C PHE A 218 -0.60 -5.04 -52.24
N TYR A 219 0.52 -5.75 -52.31
CA TYR A 219 1.34 -5.88 -53.49
C TYR A 219 1.45 -7.36 -53.86
N PRO A 220 1.37 -7.70 -55.16
CA PRO A 220 1.73 -9.03 -55.61
C PRO A 220 3.19 -9.32 -55.21
N PRO A 221 3.53 -10.59 -54.91
CA PRO A 221 4.92 -10.97 -54.64
C PRO A 221 5.77 -10.54 -55.83
N GLU A 222 6.92 -9.92 -55.57
CA GLU A 222 7.88 -9.60 -56.61
C GLU A 222 8.29 -10.93 -57.25
N GLU A 223 7.87 -11.14 -58.50
CA GLU A 223 8.40 -12.23 -59.30
C GLU A 223 9.90 -11.98 -59.42
N GLU A 224 10.69 -12.88 -58.83
CA GLU A 224 12.13 -12.92 -59.06
C GLU A 224 12.34 -12.94 -60.57
N GLN A 225 12.71 -11.78 -61.12
CA GLN A 225 13.10 -11.66 -62.52
C GLN A 225 14.39 -12.45 -62.69
N GLY A 226 14.22 -13.72 -63.04
CA GLY A 226 15.30 -14.56 -63.52
C GLY A 226 15.90 -13.90 -64.75
N CYS A 227 17.09 -13.33 -64.57
CA CYS A 227 17.93 -12.82 -65.66
C CYS A 227 18.32 -13.98 -66.58
N GLY A 228 17.46 -14.27 -67.57
CA GLY A 228 17.81 -15.11 -68.70
C GLY A 228 18.80 -14.36 -69.60
N PHE A 229 20.10 -14.63 -69.43
CA PHE A 229 21.09 -14.28 -70.45
C PHE A 229 21.04 -15.34 -71.57
N ARG A 230 20.84 -14.84 -72.79
CA ARG A 230 21.01 -15.54 -74.06
C ARG A 230 22.27 -15.03 -74.73
#